data_AF-A0A4V3GHB9-F1
#
_entry.id   AF-A0A4V3GHB9-F1
#
_cell.length_a   1.000
_cell.length_b   1.000
_cell.length_c   1.000
_cell.angle_alpha   90.00
_cell.angle_beta   90.00
_cell.angle_gamma   90.00
#
_symmetry.space_group_name_H-M   'P 1'
#
loop_
_entity.id
_entity.type
_entity.pdbx_description
1 polymer ?
#
loop_
_entity_poly.entity_id
_entity_poly.type
_entity_poly.pdbx_seq_one_letter_code
_entity_poly.pdbx_strand_id
1 'polypeptide(L)'
;MPQVDVDITLDESGHDLVNAKFTDDRWELNVRARASEFLTLRDIRAMDWNSRRVAKVGTSAGAGVFWCADGDGATIMIGHDEETWDLAISVPLRLVDDLVRQVESL
;
A
#
# COMPACT_ATOMS: atom_id res chain seq x y z
N MET A 1 -3.39 -5.25 -16.78
CA MET A 1 -4.33 -5.28 -15.63
C MET A 1 -3.44 -5.30 -14.42
N PRO A 2 -3.63 -4.39 -13.46
CA PRO A 2 -2.73 -4.28 -12.36
C PRO A 2 -2.78 -5.54 -11.48
N GLN A 3 -1.63 -5.93 -10.97
CA GLN A 3 -1.41 -7.07 -10.07
C GLN A 3 -0.54 -6.66 -8.89
N VAL A 4 -0.52 -7.50 -7.84
CA VAL A 4 0.35 -7.33 -6.68
C VAL A 4 1.03 -8.65 -6.35
N ASP A 5 2.34 -8.61 -6.18
CA ASP A 5 3.18 -9.71 -5.71
C ASP A 5 3.80 -9.33 -4.36
N VAL A 6 3.95 -10.31 -3.46
CA VAL A 6 4.48 -10.10 -2.12
C VAL A 6 5.71 -10.96 -1.88
N ASP A 7 6.81 -10.32 -1.52
CA ASP A 7 8.06 -10.98 -1.13
C ASP A 7 8.48 -10.57 0.28
N ILE A 8 9.23 -11.43 0.97
CA ILE A 8 9.91 -11.10 2.23
C ILE A 8 11.32 -10.59 1.91
N THR A 9 11.68 -9.45 2.49
CA THR A 9 13.01 -8.86 2.48
C THR A 9 13.47 -8.59 3.91
N LEU A 10 14.74 -8.26 4.10
CA LEU A 10 15.27 -7.80 5.38
C LEU A 10 15.47 -6.28 5.38
N ASP A 11 15.23 -5.64 6.52
CA ASP A 11 15.67 -4.27 6.76
C ASP A 11 17.19 -4.21 7.08
N GLU A 12 17.72 -3.00 7.26
CA GLU A 12 19.14 -2.80 7.60
C GLU A 12 19.54 -3.42 8.95
N SER A 13 18.57 -3.67 9.83
CA SER A 13 18.76 -4.34 11.12
C SER A 13 18.57 -5.86 11.04
N GLY A 14 18.27 -6.41 9.86
CA GLY A 14 18.02 -7.83 9.65
C GLY A 14 16.64 -8.30 10.09
N HIS A 15 15.67 -7.40 10.30
CA HIS A 15 14.28 -7.77 10.56
C HIS A 15 13.49 -7.96 9.27
N ASP A 16 12.55 -8.90 9.28
CA ASP A 16 11.67 -9.14 8.15
C ASP A 16 10.81 -7.90 7.84
N LEU A 17 10.83 -7.52 6.56
CA LEU A 17 9.92 -6.59 5.94
C LEU A 17 9.22 -7.28 4.77
N VAL A 18 7.97 -6.89 4.56
CA VAL A 18 7.21 -7.30 3.40
C VAL A 18 7.42 -6.26 2.30
N ASN A 19 7.77 -6.70 1.10
CA ASN A 19 7.77 -5.87 -0.11
C ASN A 19 6.54 -6.22 -0.97
N ALA A 20 5.55 -5.35 -0.97
CA ALA A 20 4.40 -5.43 -1.87
C ALA A 20 4.73 -4.71 -3.19
N LYS A 21 4.86 -5.47 -4.28
CA LYS A 21 5.12 -4.95 -5.62
C LYS A 21 3.82 -4.89 -6.41
N PHE A 22 3.33 -3.69 -6.67
CA PHE A 22 2.22 -3.41 -7.58
C PHE A 22 2.76 -3.15 -8.99
N THR A 23 2.19 -3.80 -10.00
CA THR A 23 2.62 -3.62 -11.40
C THR A 23 1.45 -3.52 -12.35
N ASP A 24 1.60 -2.73 -13.41
CA ASP A 24 0.79 -2.77 -14.64
C ASP A 24 1.71 -2.61 -15.87
N ASP A 25 1.15 -2.46 -17.07
CA ASP A 25 1.89 -2.31 -18.32
C ASP A 25 2.83 -1.09 -18.39
N ARG A 26 2.63 -0.10 -17.51
CA ARG A 26 3.30 1.22 -17.60
C ARG A 26 4.09 1.63 -16.36
N TRP A 27 3.86 0.96 -15.24
CA TRP A 27 4.41 1.40 -13.96
C TRP A 27 4.61 0.23 -13.00
N GLU A 28 5.53 0.44 -12.07
CA GLU A 28 5.79 -0.42 -10.92
C GLU A 28 5.84 0.45 -9.68
N LEU A 29 5.23 -0.03 -8.59
CA LEU A 29 5.32 0.56 -7.26
C LEU A 29 5.71 -0.52 -6.27
N ASN A 30 6.79 -0.29 -5.52
CA ASN A 30 7.18 -1.13 -4.39
C ASN A 30 6.83 -0.42 -3.09
N VAL A 31 6.06 -1.08 -2.22
CA VAL A 31 5.76 -0.59 -0.87
C VAL A 31 6.36 -1.56 0.13
N ARG A 32 7.15 -1.04 1.07
CA ARG A 32 7.78 -1.83 2.14
C ARG A 32 7.17 -1.49 3.49
N ALA A 33 6.70 -2.50 4.20
CA ALA A 33 6.13 -2.36 5.54
C ALA A 33 6.28 -3.67 6.32
N ARG A 34 6.01 -3.64 7.63
CA ARG A 34 5.81 -4.88 8.38
C ARG A 34 4.50 -5.52 7.93
N ALA A 35 4.42 -6.85 8.02
CA ALA A 35 3.18 -7.59 7.73
C ALA A 35 1.98 -7.02 8.49
N SER A 36 2.15 -6.75 9.79
CA SER A 36 1.11 -6.16 10.65
C SER A 36 0.56 -4.83 10.16
N GLU A 37 1.39 -4.00 9.51
CA GLU A 37 0.96 -2.72 8.96
C GLU A 37 0.09 -2.95 7.71
N PHE A 38 0.49 -3.85 6.81
CA PHE A 38 -0.32 -4.22 5.66
C PHE A 38 -1.67 -4.83 6.06
N LEU A 39 -1.70 -5.61 7.15
CA LEU A 39 -2.95 -6.20 7.62
C LEU A 39 -3.98 -5.16 8.09
N THR A 40 -3.58 -3.92 8.40
CA THR A 40 -4.53 -2.83 8.68
C THR A 40 -5.35 -2.42 7.45
N LEU A 41 -4.86 -2.71 6.23
CA LEU A 41 -5.57 -2.43 4.99
C LEU A 41 -6.77 -3.36 4.75
N ARG A 42 -7.02 -4.36 5.62
CA ARG A 42 -8.30 -5.10 5.65
C ARG A 42 -9.50 -4.16 5.73
N ASP A 43 -9.32 -3.06 6.44
CA ASP A 43 -10.36 -2.05 6.67
C ASP A 43 -10.28 -0.88 5.67
N ILE A 44 -9.59 -1.03 4.53
CA ILE A 44 -9.40 0.04 3.53
C ILE A 44 -10.72 0.71 3.11
N ARG A 45 -11.80 -0.07 3.03
CA ARG A 45 -13.14 0.44 2.66
C ARG A 45 -13.71 1.44 3.68
N ALA A 46 -13.21 1.46 4.91
CA ALA A 46 -13.58 2.44 5.94
C ALA A 46 -12.75 3.75 5.84
N MET A 47 -11.64 3.74 5.10
CA MET A 47 -10.69 4.84 4.96
C MET A 47 -11.13 5.78 3.83
N ASP A 48 -12.28 6.43 4.01
CA ASP A 48 -12.84 7.35 3.03
C ASP A 48 -12.07 8.68 2.96
N TRP A 49 -11.58 9.00 1.77
CA TRP A 49 -10.89 10.26 1.48
C TRP A 49 -11.75 11.50 1.80
N ASN A 50 -13.05 11.47 1.48
CA ASN A 50 -13.93 12.62 1.70
C ASN A 50 -14.12 12.93 3.18
N SER A 51 -13.98 11.92 4.03
CA SER A 51 -13.98 12.03 5.49
C SER A 51 -12.58 12.24 6.09
N ARG A 52 -11.54 12.46 5.26
CA ARG A 52 -10.12 12.55 5.63
C ARG A 52 -9.64 11.36 6.46
N ARG A 53 -10.17 10.16 6.20
CA ARG A 53 -9.70 8.93 6.85
C ARG A 53 -8.69 8.25 5.93
N VAL A 54 -7.44 8.21 6.36
CA VAL A 54 -6.31 7.69 5.59
C VAL A 54 -5.49 6.78 6.49
N ALA A 55 -4.98 5.67 5.98
CA ALA A 55 -3.99 4.85 6.69
C ALA A 55 -2.58 5.13 6.16
N LYS A 56 -1.64 5.33 7.08
CA LYS A 56 -0.22 5.37 6.77
C LYS A 56 0.33 3.95 6.88
N VAL A 57 0.66 3.33 5.75
CA VAL A 57 1.15 1.95 5.67
C VAL A 57 2.34 1.88 4.73
N GLY A 58 3.51 1.71 5.33
CA GLY A 58 4.75 1.46 4.63
C GLY A 58 5.45 2.70 4.06
N THR A 59 6.51 2.41 3.32
CA THR A 59 7.36 3.38 2.64
C THR A 59 7.67 2.96 1.21
N SER A 60 7.88 3.94 0.33
CA SER A 60 8.34 3.73 -1.05
C SER A 60 9.42 4.77 -1.36
N ALA A 61 10.59 4.31 -1.83
CA ALA A 61 11.77 5.16 -2.06
C ALA A 61 12.13 6.09 -0.87
N GLY A 62 11.88 5.63 0.36
CA GLY A 62 12.14 6.40 1.59
C GLY A 62 11.01 7.38 1.98
N ALA A 63 10.02 7.61 1.13
CA ALA A 63 8.84 8.43 1.44
C ALA A 63 7.73 7.60 2.08
N GLY A 64 6.85 8.25 2.85
CA GLY A 64 5.69 7.59 3.46
C GLY A 64 4.64 7.22 2.42
N VAL A 65 3.93 6.12 2.66
CA VAL A 65 2.82 5.68 1.80
C VAL A 65 1.50 5.73 2.57
N PHE A 66 0.52 6.38 1.97
CA PHE A 66 -0.79 6.67 2.54
C PHE A 66 -1.89 6.10 1.65
N TRP A 67 -2.96 5.59 2.27
CA TRP A 67 -3.98 4.80 1.61
C TRP A 67 -5.37 5.29 1.99
N CYS A 68 -6.23 5.47 0.99
CA CYS A 68 -7.66 5.70 1.20
C CYS A 68 -8.47 4.99 0.12
N ALA A 69 -9.74 4.72 0.40
CA ALA A 69 -10.72 4.34 -0.58
C ALA A 69 -11.30 5.58 -1.26
N ASP A 70 -11.50 5.47 -2.57
CA ASP A 70 -12.21 6.44 -3.42
C ASP A 70 -13.09 5.69 -4.42
N GLY A 71 -14.40 5.69 -4.19
CA GLY A 71 -15.35 4.88 -4.94
C GLY A 71 -15.03 3.39 -4.88
N ASP A 72 -14.83 2.78 -6.06
CA ASP A 72 -14.49 1.35 -6.21
C ASP A 72 -12.96 1.09 -6.19
N GLY A 73 -12.16 2.13 -5.99
CA GLY A 73 -10.70 2.09 -5.97
C GLY A 73 -10.09 2.38 -4.60
N ALA A 74 -8.82 2.07 -4.48
CA ALA A 74 -7.94 2.60 -3.44
C ALA A 74 -6.92 3.54 -4.08
N THR A 75 -6.69 4.69 -3.45
CA THR A 75 -5.64 5.63 -3.85
C THR A 75 -4.44 5.44 -2.94
N ILE A 76 -3.28 5.20 -3.55
CA ILE A 76 -1.97 5.04 -2.92
C ILE A 76 -1.20 6.34 -3.12
N MET A 77 -0.97 7.09 -2.05
CA MET A 77 -0.28 8.38 -2.07
C MET A 77 1.12 8.23 -1.49
N ILE A 78 2.12 8.81 -2.13
CA ILE A 78 3.53 8.68 -1.75
C ILE A 78 4.10 10.09 -1.58
N GLY A 79 4.62 10.39 -0.39
CA GLY A 79 5.24 11.69 -0.13
C GLY A 79 5.38 11.99 1.35
N HIS A 80 5.29 13.28 1.69
CA HIS A 80 5.55 13.78 3.04
C HIS A 80 4.41 13.42 4.01
N ASP A 81 3.17 13.72 3.62
CA ASP A 81 1.95 13.44 4.38
C ASP A 81 0.76 13.17 3.46
N GLU A 82 -0.40 12.90 4.06
CA GLU A 82 -1.65 12.64 3.35
C GLU A 82 -2.29 13.87 2.69
N GLU A 83 -1.68 15.07 2.82
CA GLU A 83 -2.14 16.31 2.20
C GLU A 83 -1.16 16.85 1.13
N THR A 84 0.11 16.44 1.20
CA THR A 84 1.24 16.95 0.40
C THR A 84 2.09 15.79 -0.15
N TRP A 85 1.47 14.98 -1.01
CA TRP A 85 2.14 13.87 -1.69
C TRP A 85 2.76 14.27 -3.04
N ASP A 86 3.83 13.56 -3.42
CA ASP A 86 4.53 13.75 -4.69
C ASP A 86 3.87 12.96 -5.84
N LEU A 87 3.29 11.80 -5.51
CA LEU A 87 2.64 10.90 -6.46
C LEU A 87 1.40 10.25 -5.83
N ALA A 88 0.36 10.06 -6.63
CA ALA A 88 -0.77 9.20 -6.27
C ALA A 88 -1.10 8.23 -7.42
N ILE A 89 -1.39 6.98 -7.06
CA ILE A 89 -1.81 5.93 -7.99
C ILE A 89 -3.13 5.34 -7.49
N SER A 90 -4.14 5.31 -8.35
CA SER A 90 -5.40 4.62 -8.06
C SER A 90 -5.33 3.17 -8.56
N VAL A 91 -5.66 2.23 -7.70
CA VAL A 91 -5.75 0.81 -8.01
C VAL A 91 -7.14 0.26 -7.66
N PRO A 92 -7.63 -0.77 -8.35
CA PRO A 92 -8.83 -1.48 -7.92
C PRO A 92 -8.73 -2.01 -6.48
N LEU A 93 -9.79 -1.91 -5.68
CA LEU A 93 -9.83 -2.42 -4.30
C LEU A 93 -9.46 -3.91 -4.20
N ARG A 94 -9.77 -4.71 -5.24
CA ARG A 94 -9.38 -6.12 -5.30
C ARG A 94 -7.88 -6.36 -5.15
N LEU A 95 -7.01 -5.42 -5.58
CA LEU A 95 -5.57 -5.55 -5.40
C LEU A 95 -5.18 -5.41 -3.93
N VAL A 96 -5.87 -4.54 -3.18
CA VAL A 96 -5.64 -4.42 -1.74
C VAL A 96 -6.10 -5.71 -1.04
N ASP A 97 -7.23 -6.28 -1.46
CA ASP A 97 -7.70 -7.58 -0.96
C ASP A 97 -6.72 -8.73 -1.33
N ASP A 98 -6.10 -8.71 -2.51
CA ASP A 98 -5.08 -9.67 -2.93
C ASP A 98 -3.80 -9.54 -2.08
N LEU A 99 -3.32 -8.31 -1.87
CA LEU A 99 -2.18 -7.99 -1.01
C LEU A 99 -2.39 -8.53 0.41
N VAL A 100 -3.52 -8.17 1.04
CA VAL A 100 -3.83 -8.59 2.41
C VAL A 100 -3.84 -10.11 2.53
N ARG A 101 -4.47 -10.82 1.57
CA ARG A 101 -4.51 -12.30 1.58
C ARG A 101 -3.13 -12.92 1.44
N GLN A 102 -2.27 -12.37 0.58
CA GLN A 102 -0.89 -12.86 0.44
C GLN A 102 -0.10 -12.64 1.74
N VAL A 103 -0.24 -11.48 2.37
CA VAL A 103 0.43 -11.17 3.66
C VAL A 103 -0.05 -12.06 4.80
N GLU A 104 -1.33 -12.45 4.82
CA GLU A 104 -1.87 -13.42 5.80
C GLU A 104 -1.29 -14.83 5.66
N SER A 105 -0.74 -15.15 4.50
CA SER A 105 -0.17 -16.47 4.19
C SER A 105 1.34 -16.56 4.35
N LEU A 106 2.00 -15.47 4.76
CA LEU A 106 3.43 -15.41 5.05
C LEU A 106 3.81 -16.13 6.34
#